data_AF-A0A2P8HWR1-F1
#
_entry.id   AF-A0A2P8HWR1-F1
#
_cell.length_a   1.000
_cell.length_b   1.000
_cell.length_c   1.000
_cell.angle_alpha   90.00
_cell.angle_beta   90.00
_cell.angle_gamma   90.00
#
_symmetry.space_group_name_H-M   'P 1'
#
loop_
_entity.id
_entity.type
_entity.pdbx_description
1 polymer ?
#
loop_
_entity_poly.entity_id
_entity_poly.type
_entity_poly.pdbx_seq_one_letter_code
_entity_poly.pdbx_strand_id
1 'polypeptide(L)'
;MRTQTEAFHLLQNIYTNEVMMDEKRRIFRMLYRHMMEQLSYLHMQSIVTEKAKDRMRYFRLYAYMPGENIFKSMQHVFNTARGEKVHDRAETNRHVQNIYCALYKPAGLKNPVIPDEFWNTPIGTACLVAEHGPGAVEEILNDVEKALEDVSEST
;
A
#
# COMPACT_ATOMS: atom_id res chain seq x y z
N MET A 1 -15.04 19.56 12.06
CA MET A 1 -14.91 18.09 12.13
C MET A 1 -15.77 17.52 11.01
N ARG A 2 -15.18 16.80 10.05
CA ARG A 2 -15.95 16.26 8.92
C ARG A 2 -16.82 15.10 9.40
N THR A 3 -17.94 14.88 8.73
CA THR A 3 -18.70 13.64 8.90
C THR A 3 -17.93 12.47 8.26
N GLN A 4 -18.16 11.23 8.73
CA GLN A 4 -17.54 10.05 8.12
C GLN A 4 -17.85 9.94 6.61
N THR A 5 -19.06 10.33 6.21
CA THR A 5 -19.50 10.33 4.82
C THR A 5 -18.70 11.30 3.96
N GLU A 6 -18.47 12.52 4.43
CA GLU A 6 -17.64 13.52 3.73
C GLU A 6 -16.19 13.06 3.61
N ALA A 7 -15.64 12.46 4.67
CA ALA A 7 -14.29 11.92 4.65
C ALA A 7 -14.14 10.79 3.61
N PHE A 8 -15.11 9.87 3.52
CA PHE A 8 -15.09 8.83 2.49
C PHE A 8 -15.23 9.38 1.08
N HIS A 9 -16.04 10.41 0.86
CA HIS A 9 -16.16 11.05 -0.44
C HIS A 9 -14.83 11.65 -0.91
N LEU A 10 -14.11 12.32 -0.01
CA LEU A 10 -12.79 12.87 -0.33
C LEU A 10 -11.78 11.75 -0.60
N LEU A 11 -11.78 10.69 0.22
CA LEU A 11 -10.94 9.51 0.02
C LEU A 11 -11.20 8.83 -1.34
N GLN A 12 -12.45 8.77 -1.81
CA GLN A 12 -12.79 8.21 -3.13
C GLN A 12 -12.12 8.98 -4.27
N ASN A 13 -12.03 10.30 -4.15
CA ASN A 13 -11.37 11.14 -5.15
C ASN A 13 -9.85 10.97 -5.15
N ILE A 14 -9.26 10.75 -3.97
CA ILE A 14 -7.81 10.60 -3.79
C ILE A 14 -7.34 9.20 -4.19
N TYR A 15 -8.05 8.16 -3.73
CA TYR A 15 -7.68 6.77 -3.95
C TYR A 15 -8.12 6.28 -5.33
N THR A 16 -7.60 6.86 -6.40
CA THR A 16 -7.91 6.40 -7.76
C THR A 16 -7.28 5.04 -8.07
N ASN A 17 -7.72 4.39 -9.16
CA ASN A 17 -7.07 3.16 -9.62
C ASN A 17 -5.61 3.40 -10.04
N GLU A 18 -5.31 4.59 -10.52
CA GLU A 18 -3.95 4.98 -10.88
C GLU A 18 -3.04 5.03 -9.65
N VAL A 19 -3.46 5.73 -8.59
CA VAL A 19 -2.72 5.80 -7.31
C VAL A 19 -2.43 4.40 -6.77
N MET A 20 -3.44 3.51 -6.80
CA MET A 20 -3.25 2.13 -6.36
C MET A 20 -2.23 1.38 -7.22
N MET A 21 -2.26 1.53 -8.54
CA MET A 21 -1.33 0.83 -9.43
C MET A 21 0.10 1.35 -9.28
N ASP A 22 0.27 2.65 -9.12
CA ASP A 22 1.57 3.25 -8.85
C ASP A 22 2.14 2.83 -7.51
N GLU A 23 1.28 2.70 -6.50
CA GLU A 23 1.68 2.22 -5.19
C GLU A 23 2.09 0.74 -5.23
N LYS A 24 1.34 -0.11 -5.95
CA LYS A 24 1.72 -1.50 -6.20
C LYS A 24 3.08 -1.59 -6.91
N ARG A 25 3.35 -0.72 -7.89
CA ARG A 25 4.66 -0.65 -8.57
C ARG A 25 5.77 -0.17 -7.63
N ARG A 26 5.52 0.80 -6.75
CA ARG A 26 6.48 1.28 -5.75
C ARG A 26 6.86 0.16 -4.79
N ILE A 27 5.87 -0.50 -4.20
CA ILE A 27 6.07 -1.62 -3.26
C ILE A 27 6.80 -2.78 -3.93
N PHE A 28 6.45 -3.14 -5.16
CA PHE A 28 7.18 -4.19 -5.87
C PHE A 28 8.66 -3.85 -6.10
N ARG A 29 8.97 -2.60 -6.48
CA ARG A 29 10.37 -2.15 -6.60
C ARG A 29 11.12 -2.22 -5.27
N MET A 30 10.45 -1.99 -4.15
CA MET A 30 11.05 -2.13 -2.81
C MET A 30 11.31 -3.60 -2.49
N LEU A 31 10.30 -4.46 -2.64
CA LEU A 31 10.41 -5.91 -2.38
C LEU A 31 11.47 -6.57 -3.27
N TYR A 32 11.51 -6.20 -4.55
CA TYR A 32 12.51 -6.69 -5.48
C TYR A 32 13.93 -6.32 -5.05
N ARG A 33 14.15 -5.04 -4.68
CA ARG A 33 15.46 -4.58 -4.19
C ARG A 33 15.87 -5.35 -2.94
N HIS A 34 14.98 -5.44 -1.96
CA HIS A 34 15.24 -6.16 -0.72
C HIS A 34 15.59 -7.65 -0.97
N MET A 35 14.82 -8.33 -1.81
CA MET A 35 15.09 -9.72 -2.18
C MET A 35 16.46 -9.89 -2.84
N MET A 36 16.81 -9.01 -3.79
CA MET A 36 18.11 -9.07 -4.47
C MET A 36 19.27 -8.78 -3.52
N GLU A 37 19.10 -7.85 -2.58
CA GLU A 37 20.07 -7.59 -1.51
C GLU A 37 20.28 -8.82 -0.62
N GLN A 38 19.20 -9.49 -0.18
CA GLN A 38 19.30 -10.71 0.62
C GLN A 38 19.99 -11.85 -0.15
N LEU A 39 19.65 -12.05 -1.42
CA LEU A 39 20.31 -13.04 -2.26
C LEU A 39 21.80 -12.69 -2.47
N SER A 40 22.13 -11.41 -2.50
CA SER A 40 23.52 -10.94 -2.56
C SER A 40 24.29 -11.31 -1.31
N TYR A 41 23.75 -11.07 -0.11
CA TYR A 41 24.40 -11.44 1.14
C TYR A 41 24.66 -12.94 1.26
N LEU A 42 23.78 -13.74 0.66
CA LEU A 42 23.90 -15.19 0.65
C LEU A 42 24.73 -15.73 -0.52
N HIS A 43 25.27 -14.87 -1.40
CA HIS A 43 26.00 -15.26 -2.61
C HIS A 43 25.16 -16.17 -3.55
N MET A 44 23.84 -16.00 -3.55
CA MET A 44 22.86 -16.83 -4.26
C MET A 44 22.16 -16.11 -5.42
N GLN A 45 22.69 -14.98 -5.88
CA GLN A 45 22.07 -14.17 -6.94
C GLN A 45 21.84 -14.95 -8.24
N SER A 46 22.72 -15.92 -8.54
CA SER A 46 22.66 -16.77 -9.73
C SER A 46 21.50 -17.78 -9.73
N ILE A 47 20.83 -17.98 -8.58
CA ILE A 47 19.67 -18.88 -8.45
C ILE A 47 18.42 -18.27 -9.10
N VAL A 48 18.38 -16.95 -9.32
CA VAL A 48 17.26 -16.29 -9.99
C VAL A 48 17.27 -16.63 -11.48
N THR A 49 16.45 -17.62 -11.84
CA THR A 49 16.29 -18.07 -13.24
C THR A 49 15.80 -16.94 -14.15
N GLU A 50 16.14 -17.00 -15.44
CA GLU A 50 15.65 -16.04 -16.44
C GLU A 50 14.11 -16.02 -16.52
N LYS A 51 13.45 -17.17 -16.37
CA LYS A 51 11.97 -17.24 -16.28
C LYS A 51 11.41 -16.43 -15.11
N ALA A 52 12.11 -16.38 -13.97
CA ALA A 52 11.69 -15.56 -12.84
C ALA A 52 11.88 -14.06 -13.14
N LYS A 53 12.98 -13.68 -13.81
CA LYS A 53 13.22 -12.30 -14.26
C LYS A 53 12.16 -11.82 -15.24
N ASP A 54 11.75 -12.66 -16.19
CA ASP A 54 10.69 -12.33 -17.15
C ASP A 54 9.35 -12.10 -16.45
N ARG A 55 8.96 -12.98 -15.51
CA ARG A 55 7.74 -12.79 -14.72
C ARG A 55 7.78 -11.51 -13.88
N MET A 56 8.93 -11.18 -13.30
CA MET A 56 9.13 -9.93 -12.57
C MET A 56 9.02 -8.70 -13.49
N ARG A 57 9.51 -8.80 -14.73
CA ARG A 57 9.36 -7.75 -15.76
C ARG A 57 7.90 -7.56 -16.14
N TYR A 58 7.15 -8.64 -16.41
CA TYR A 58 5.72 -8.56 -16.68
C TYR A 58 4.94 -7.96 -15.52
N PHE A 59 5.30 -8.28 -14.28
CA PHE A 59 4.69 -7.65 -13.12
C PHE A 59 4.92 -6.14 -13.08
N ARG A 60 6.14 -5.67 -13.37
CA ARG A 60 6.44 -4.23 -13.44
C ARG A 60 5.58 -3.49 -14.48
N LEU A 61 5.18 -4.19 -15.55
CA LEU A 61 4.37 -3.64 -16.63
C LEU A 61 2.86 -3.68 -16.34
N TYR A 62 2.37 -4.79 -15.76
CA TYR A 62 0.93 -5.08 -15.68
C TYR A 62 0.36 -5.09 -14.26
N ALA A 63 1.19 -4.99 -13.21
CA ALA A 63 0.81 -4.93 -11.79
C ALA A 63 -0.20 -6.01 -11.32
N TYR A 64 -0.31 -7.11 -12.06
CA TYR A 64 -1.22 -8.22 -11.79
C TYR A 64 -0.42 -9.48 -11.45
N MET A 65 -0.68 -10.06 -10.27
CA MET A 65 -0.14 -11.36 -9.86
C MET A 65 -1.28 -12.23 -9.29
N PRO A 66 -1.56 -13.41 -9.87
CA PRO A 66 -2.48 -14.38 -9.28
C PRO A 66 -1.88 -14.99 -7.98
N GLY A 67 -2.74 -15.42 -7.05
CA GLY A 67 -2.35 -16.03 -5.76
C GLY A 67 -2.66 -15.16 -4.53
N GLU A 68 -2.50 -15.70 -3.32
CA GLU A 68 -2.52 -14.90 -2.08
C GLU A 68 -1.20 -14.15 -1.93
N ASN A 69 -1.23 -12.84 -2.06
CA ASN A 69 -0.03 -12.02 -2.04
C ASN A 69 -0.32 -10.63 -1.47
N ILE A 70 0.76 -9.89 -1.18
CA ILE A 70 0.68 -8.53 -0.66
C ILE A 70 -0.21 -7.63 -1.53
N PHE A 71 -0.23 -7.79 -2.85
CA PHE A 71 -1.01 -6.93 -3.75
C PHE A 71 -2.52 -7.12 -3.62
N LYS A 72 -2.99 -8.33 -3.26
CA LYS A 72 -4.39 -8.54 -2.85
C LYS A 72 -4.71 -7.82 -1.55
N SER A 73 -3.80 -7.88 -0.58
CA SER A 73 -3.97 -7.14 0.68
C SER A 73 -3.97 -5.63 0.45
N MET A 74 -3.12 -5.14 -0.45
CA MET A 74 -3.13 -3.73 -0.89
C MET A 74 -4.46 -3.38 -1.53
N GLN A 75 -4.96 -4.20 -2.47
CA GLN A 75 -6.27 -3.98 -3.08
C GLN A 75 -7.38 -3.87 -2.03
N HIS A 76 -7.38 -4.77 -1.05
CA HIS A 76 -8.36 -4.79 0.03
C HIS A 76 -8.37 -3.50 0.84
N VAL A 77 -7.21 -3.05 1.32
CA VAL A 77 -7.13 -1.82 2.13
C VAL A 77 -7.45 -0.58 1.32
N PHE A 78 -7.09 -0.53 0.03
CA PHE A 78 -7.48 0.55 -0.87
C PHE A 78 -9.00 0.62 -1.08
N ASN A 79 -9.63 -0.53 -1.33
CA ASN A 79 -11.09 -0.60 -1.47
C ASN A 79 -11.80 -0.20 -0.16
N THR A 80 -11.26 -0.62 0.98
CA THR A 80 -11.75 -0.24 2.31
C THR A 80 -11.63 1.27 2.52
N ALA A 81 -10.50 1.87 2.13
CA ALA A 81 -10.29 3.32 2.23
C ALA A 81 -11.25 4.13 1.36
N ARG A 82 -11.70 3.58 0.22
CA ARG A 82 -12.75 4.19 -0.63
C ARG A 82 -14.16 4.05 -0.07
N GLY A 83 -14.35 3.36 1.05
CA GLY A 83 -15.67 3.05 1.57
C GLY A 83 -16.44 2.01 0.75
N GLU A 84 -15.74 1.19 -0.05
CA GLU A 84 -16.36 -0.02 -0.63
C GLU A 84 -16.77 -0.97 0.51
N LYS A 85 -17.83 -1.78 0.29
CA LYS A 85 -18.50 -2.57 1.35
C LYS A 85 -17.49 -3.23 2.29
N VAL A 86 -17.64 -2.89 3.57
CA VAL A 86 -16.81 -3.36 4.68
C VAL A 86 -16.84 -4.89 4.71
N HIS A 87 -15.71 -5.49 4.35
CA HIS A 87 -15.41 -6.89 4.64
C HIS A 87 -15.28 -7.07 6.16
N ASP A 88 -15.39 -8.30 6.65
CA ASP A 88 -15.23 -8.62 8.07
C ASP A 88 -13.99 -7.90 8.66
N ARG A 89 -14.13 -7.32 9.85
CA ARG A 89 -13.05 -6.58 10.52
C ARG A 89 -11.85 -7.50 10.77
N ALA A 90 -12.09 -8.78 11.05
CA ALA A 90 -11.00 -9.75 11.21
C ALA A 90 -10.25 -9.99 9.89
N GLU A 91 -10.96 -10.05 8.77
CA GLU A 91 -10.36 -10.16 7.43
C GLU A 91 -9.53 -8.91 7.09
N THR A 92 -10.07 -7.72 7.35
CA THR A 92 -9.38 -6.45 7.12
C THR A 92 -8.09 -6.36 7.94
N ASN A 93 -8.15 -6.69 9.24
CA ASN A 93 -6.98 -6.72 10.11
C ASN A 93 -5.92 -7.72 9.60
N ARG A 94 -6.35 -8.88 9.07
CA ARG A 94 -5.43 -9.85 8.47
C ARG A 94 -4.71 -9.28 7.25
N HIS A 95 -5.42 -8.55 6.38
CA HIS A 95 -4.79 -7.91 5.22
C HIS A 95 -3.80 -6.82 5.62
N VAL A 96 -4.14 -6.00 6.62
CA VAL A 96 -3.23 -5.00 7.16
C VAL A 96 -1.97 -5.65 7.77
N GLN A 97 -2.13 -6.68 8.60
CA GLN A 97 -1.00 -7.41 9.18
C GLN A 97 -0.11 -8.09 8.13
N ASN A 98 -0.70 -8.60 7.05
CA ASN A 98 0.06 -9.14 5.93
C ASN A 98 0.94 -8.06 5.27
N ILE A 99 0.44 -6.84 5.12
CA ILE A 99 1.22 -5.71 4.58
C ILE A 99 2.37 -5.37 5.54
N TYR A 100 2.09 -5.20 6.83
CA TYR A 100 3.12 -4.86 7.82
C TYR A 100 4.20 -5.93 7.90
N CYS A 101 3.81 -7.21 7.92
CA CYS A 101 4.77 -8.30 7.94
C CYS A 101 5.60 -8.37 6.66
N ALA A 102 4.98 -8.20 5.49
CA ALA A 102 5.69 -8.30 4.22
C ALA A 102 6.68 -7.16 3.99
N LEU A 103 6.38 -5.95 4.50
CA LEU A 103 7.22 -4.76 4.28
C LEU A 103 8.23 -4.51 5.39
N TYR A 104 7.87 -4.83 6.63
CA TYR A 104 8.54 -4.27 7.80
C TYR A 104 8.86 -5.30 8.88
N LYS A 105 8.67 -6.60 8.65
CA LYS A 105 9.10 -7.64 9.61
C LYS A 105 10.52 -8.10 9.26
N PRO A 106 11.54 -7.75 10.06
CA PRO A 106 12.88 -8.26 9.86
C PRO A 106 12.95 -9.76 10.13
N ALA A 107 13.91 -10.42 9.49
CA ALA A 107 14.24 -11.80 9.80
C ALA A 107 14.63 -11.91 11.30
N GLY A 108 13.97 -12.81 12.03
CA GLY A 108 14.25 -13.06 13.44
C GLY A 108 13.46 -12.23 14.46
N LEU A 109 12.66 -11.25 14.03
CA LEU A 109 11.74 -10.54 14.93
C LEU A 109 10.33 -11.12 14.89
N LYS A 110 9.63 -11.05 16.02
CA LYS A 110 8.22 -11.48 16.12
C LYS A 110 7.28 -10.47 15.45
N ASN A 111 7.56 -9.17 15.60
CA ASN A 111 6.69 -8.07 15.20
C ASN A 111 7.34 -7.21 14.09
N PRO A 112 6.54 -6.63 13.18
CA PRO A 112 7.01 -5.64 12.23
C PRO A 112 7.39 -4.31 12.92
N VAL A 113 8.35 -3.59 12.34
CA VAL A 113 8.80 -2.26 12.80
C VAL A 113 8.47 -1.24 11.70
N ILE A 114 7.32 -0.58 11.85
CA ILE A 114 6.79 0.33 10.83
C ILE A 114 7.44 1.71 11.03
N PRO A 115 8.14 2.27 10.02
CA PRO A 115 8.74 3.59 10.11
C PRO A 115 7.67 4.70 9.97
N ASP A 116 7.89 5.87 10.58
CA ASP A 116 6.91 6.96 10.60
C ASP A 116 6.55 7.46 9.20
N GLU A 117 7.51 7.46 8.28
CA GLU A 117 7.30 7.90 6.90
C GLU A 117 6.32 7.00 6.13
N PHE A 118 6.08 5.77 6.59
CA PHE A 118 5.10 4.87 5.99
C PHE A 118 3.69 5.48 6.04
N TRP A 119 3.33 6.15 7.13
CA TRP A 119 2.00 6.71 7.34
C TRP A 119 1.69 7.87 6.39
N ASN A 120 2.70 8.43 5.74
CA ASN A 120 2.58 9.46 4.70
C ASN A 120 2.50 8.88 3.28
N THR A 121 2.49 7.56 3.13
CA THR A 121 2.36 6.89 1.82
C THR A 121 0.92 6.48 1.56
N PRO A 122 0.46 6.39 0.29
CA PRO A 122 -0.89 5.95 -0.04
C PRO A 122 -1.28 4.61 0.58
N ILE A 123 -0.35 3.64 0.65
CA ILE A 123 -0.65 2.37 1.32
C ILE A 123 -0.77 2.52 2.84
N GLY A 124 0.05 3.36 3.46
CA GLY A 124 0.04 3.55 4.91
C GLY A 124 -1.22 4.27 5.39
N THR A 125 -1.62 5.32 4.67
CA THR A 125 -2.89 6.00 4.89
C THR A 125 -4.08 5.06 4.68
N ALA A 126 -4.03 4.18 3.68
CA ALA A 126 -5.08 3.19 3.46
C ALA A 126 -5.16 2.17 4.60
N CYS A 127 -4.01 1.76 5.17
CA CYS A 127 -3.98 0.89 6.35
C CYS A 127 -4.57 1.59 7.59
N LEU A 128 -4.25 2.86 7.82
CA LEU A 128 -4.84 3.64 8.93
C LEU A 128 -6.37 3.72 8.82
N VAL A 129 -6.88 4.00 7.61
CA VAL A 129 -8.33 4.01 7.37
C VAL A 129 -8.95 2.63 7.58
N ALA A 130 -8.25 1.57 7.15
CA ALA A 130 -8.73 0.21 7.33
C ALA A 130 -8.77 -0.24 8.81
N GLU A 131 -7.85 0.21 9.65
CA GLU A 131 -7.78 -0.15 11.07
C GLU A 131 -8.68 0.71 11.98
N HIS A 132 -8.71 2.01 11.69
CA HIS A 132 -9.25 3.03 12.60
C HIS A 132 -10.38 3.87 11.98
N GLY A 133 -10.70 3.64 10.71
CA GLY A 133 -11.71 4.40 9.97
C GLY A 133 -11.17 5.71 9.40
N PRO A 134 -11.99 6.44 8.62
CA PRO A 134 -11.56 7.61 7.86
C PRO A 134 -11.16 8.79 8.75
N GLY A 135 -11.59 8.83 10.02
CA GLY A 135 -11.20 9.87 10.97
C GLY A 135 -9.72 9.83 11.36
N ALA A 136 -9.04 8.70 11.17
CA ALA A 136 -7.63 8.56 11.51
C ALA A 136 -6.67 9.30 10.55
N VAL A 137 -7.18 9.81 9.42
CA VAL A 137 -6.39 10.49 8.40
C VAL A 137 -6.88 11.92 8.14
N GLU A 138 -7.60 12.53 9.10
CA GLU A 138 -8.14 13.90 8.94
C GLU A 138 -7.05 14.94 8.60
N GLU A 139 -5.88 14.87 9.26
CA GLU A 139 -4.77 15.79 8.99
C GLU A 139 -4.27 15.67 7.55
N ILE A 140 -4.08 14.44 7.08
CA ILE A 140 -3.61 14.15 5.71
C ILE A 140 -4.64 14.61 4.68
N LEU A 141 -5.94 14.42 4.97
CA LEU A 141 -7.01 14.90 4.11
C LEU A 141 -7.04 16.43 4.01
N ASN A 142 -6.78 17.14 5.12
CA ASN A 142 -6.70 18.61 5.12
C ASN A 142 -5.53 19.12 4.28
N ASP A 143 -4.38 18.45 4.35
CA ASP A 143 -3.20 18.82 3.57
C ASP A 143 -3.41 18.61 2.07
N VAL A 144 -4.05 17.50 1.69
CA VAL A 144 -4.38 17.19 0.29
C VAL A 144 -5.41 18.17 -0.27
N GLU A 145 -6.44 18.52 0.52
CA GLU A 145 -7.46 19.49 0.10
C GLU A 145 -6.86 20.87 -0.16
N LYS A 146 -6.01 21.37 0.74
CA LYS A 146 -5.26 22.62 0.52
C LYS A 146 -4.39 22.56 -0.74
N ALA A 147 -3.67 21.45 -0.95
CA ALA A 147 -2.84 21.29 -2.14
C ALA A 147 -3.67 21.27 -3.44
N LEU A 148 -4.90 20.74 -3.41
CA LEU A 148 -5.82 20.76 -4.56
C LEU A 148 -6.37 22.16 -4.82
N GLU A 149 -6.68 22.93 -3.77
CA GLU A 149 -7.11 24.33 -3.86
C GLU A 149 -6.03 25.19 -4.51
N ASP A 150 -4.77 25.09 -4.05
CA ASP A 150 -3.63 25.84 -4.59
C ASP A 150 -3.39 25.60 -6.09
N VAL A 151 -3.62 24.37 -6.56
CA VAL A 151 -3.50 24.01 -7.99
C VAL A 151 -4.64 24.60 -8.81
N SER A 152 -5.86 24.66 -8.24
CA SER A 152 -7.04 25.21 -8.91
C SER A 152 -7.01 26.74 -9.03
N GLU A 153 -6.36 27.45 -8.11
CA GLU A 153 -6.16 28.90 -8.18
C GLU A 153 -5.02 29.31 -9.12
N SER A 154 -4.14 28.35 -9.47
CA SER A 154 -2.97 28.56 -10.34
C SER A 154 -3.25 28.29 -11.84
N THR A 155 -4.48 27.92 -12.20
CA THR A 155 -4.90 27.57 -13.58
C THR A 155 -5.95 28.53 -14.11
#